data_AF-A0A1G7EWZ5-F1
#
_entry.id   AF-A0A1G7EWZ5-F1
#
_cell.length_a   1.000
_cell.length_b   1.000
_cell.length_c   1.000
_cell.angle_alpha   90.00
_cell.angle_beta   90.00
_cell.angle_gamma   90.00
#
_symmetry.space_group_name_H-M   'P 1'
#
loop_
_entity.id
_entity.type
_entity.pdbx_description
1 polymer ?
#
loop_
_entity_poly.entity_id
_entity_poly.type
_entity_poly.pdbx_seq_one_letter_code
_entity_poly.pdbx_strand_id
1 'polypeptide(L)'
;MSITTHRAARIAATAAVAATALLGAAGTAAADEWPTPPPYPSPIVPYDTKAFLMPTDLDYWNPFVSADRLTSPFGTSTRIVCQGFHGVTTDCWQADQNGNPHKLVKLAYDFPGSTGSNLPGGGPGHFVYPGFIPGIG
;
A
#
# COMPACT_ATOMS: atom_id res chain seq x y z
N MET A 1 -49.79 9.53 18.48
CA MET A 1 -48.34 9.47 18.74
C MET A 1 -47.75 8.32 17.92
N SER A 2 -47.57 8.47 16.60
CA SER A 2 -47.22 7.32 15.73
C SER A 2 -46.69 7.72 14.33
N ILE A 3 -45.81 8.71 14.23
CA ILE A 3 -45.20 9.11 12.93
C ILE A 3 -43.67 9.29 13.06
N THR A 4 -43.18 9.69 14.22
CA THR A 4 -41.76 10.03 14.46
C THR A 4 -40.83 8.81 14.46
N THR A 5 -41.32 7.64 14.89
CA THR A 5 -40.54 6.39 15.02
C THR A 5 -40.17 5.77 13.66
N HIS A 6 -41.04 5.88 12.65
CA HIS A 6 -40.75 5.32 11.33
C HIS A 6 -39.70 6.10 10.53
N ARG A 7 -39.55 7.40 10.79
CA ARG A 7 -38.54 8.24 10.12
C ARG A 7 -37.14 7.99 10.69
N ALA A 8 -37.01 7.79 12.00
CA ALA A 8 -35.74 7.48 12.64
C ALA A 8 -35.16 6.12 12.20
N ALA A 9 -36.01 5.11 12.04
CA ALA A 9 -35.60 3.78 11.57
C ALA A 9 -35.03 3.78 10.14
N ARG A 10 -35.57 4.64 9.26
CA ARG A 10 -35.12 4.74 7.86
C ARG A 10 -33.76 5.42 7.73
N ILE A 11 -33.44 6.39 8.60
CA ILE A 11 -32.14 7.10 8.59
C ILE A 11 -31.02 6.19 9.11
N ALA A 12 -31.31 5.39 10.14
CA ALA A 12 -30.35 4.43 10.69
C ALA A 12 -30.00 3.31 9.68
N ALA A 13 -31.00 2.84 8.91
CA ALA A 13 -30.79 1.81 7.90
C ALA A 13 -29.90 2.28 6.74
N THR A 14 -30.03 3.54 6.29
CA THR A 14 -29.17 4.09 5.23
C THR A 14 -27.73 4.31 5.66
N ALA A 15 -27.49 4.66 6.93
CA ALA A 15 -26.14 4.82 7.47
C ALA A 15 -25.40 3.48 7.61
N ALA A 16 -26.12 2.41 7.99
CA ALA A 16 -25.54 1.08 8.15
C ALA A 16 -25.12 0.44 6.82
N VAL A 17 -25.87 0.66 5.74
CA VAL A 17 -25.54 0.13 4.40
C VAL A 17 -24.38 0.90 3.75
N ALA A 18 -24.24 2.20 4.02
CA ALA A 18 -23.08 2.97 3.57
C ALA A 18 -21.79 2.57 4.31
N ALA A 19 -21.88 2.23 5.60
CA ALA A 19 -20.74 1.77 6.40
C ALA A 19 -20.22 0.40 5.97
N THR A 20 -21.10 -0.54 5.58
CA THR A 20 -20.66 -1.85 5.07
C THR A 20 -20.09 -1.79 3.66
N ALA A 21 -20.56 -0.88 2.81
CA ALA A 21 -19.99 -0.66 1.49
C ALA A 21 -18.57 -0.06 1.55
N LEU A 22 -18.26 0.76 2.55
CA LEU A 22 -16.92 1.34 2.75
C LEU A 22 -15.93 0.35 3.39
N LEU A 23 -16.41 -0.65 4.13
CA LEU A 23 -15.57 -1.68 4.75
C LEU A 23 -15.41 -2.94 3.88
N GLY A 24 -16.31 -3.17 2.92
CA GLY A 24 -16.35 -4.38 2.10
C GLY A 24 -15.63 -4.31 0.75
N ALA A 25 -15.02 -3.17 0.41
CA ALA A 25 -14.38 -2.94 -0.89
C ALA A 25 -12.88 -3.27 -0.94
N ALA A 26 -12.32 -3.93 0.08
CA ALA A 26 -11.06 -4.65 -0.09
C ALA A 26 -11.36 -5.91 -0.91
N GLY A 27 -11.58 -5.74 -2.22
CA GLY A 27 -11.75 -6.85 -3.13
C GLY A 27 -10.59 -7.82 -2.93
N THR A 28 -10.90 -9.11 -2.82
CA THR A 28 -9.91 -10.17 -2.93
C THR A 28 -9.40 -10.12 -4.37
N ALA A 29 -8.43 -9.25 -4.65
CA ALA A 29 -7.65 -9.33 -5.86
C ALA A 29 -7.08 -10.76 -5.92
N ALA A 30 -6.99 -11.31 -7.13
CA ALA A 30 -6.31 -12.59 -7.30
C ALA A 30 -4.88 -12.42 -6.73
N ALA A 31 -4.46 -13.39 -5.91
CA ALA A 31 -3.12 -13.39 -5.37
C ALA A 31 -2.11 -13.37 -6.52
N ASP A 32 -1.11 -12.50 -6.42
CA ASP A 32 0.04 -12.54 -7.30
C ASP A 32 0.97 -13.71 -6.92
N GLU A 33 2.10 -13.84 -7.60
CA GLU A 33 3.18 -14.73 -7.17
C GLU A 33 4.23 -13.93 -6.39
N TRP A 34 4.79 -14.51 -5.32
CA TRP A 34 5.94 -13.91 -4.64
C TRP A 34 7.14 -13.80 -5.60
N PRO A 35 7.96 -12.74 -5.51
CA PRO A 35 9.13 -12.64 -6.37
C PRO A 35 10.12 -13.74 -6.00
N THR A 36 10.48 -14.56 -6.98
CA THR A 36 11.48 -15.62 -6.81
C THR A 36 12.89 -15.09 -7.16
N PRO A 37 13.94 -15.57 -6.47
CA PRO A 37 15.30 -15.23 -6.86
C PRO A 37 15.57 -15.70 -8.30
N PRO A 38 15.98 -14.80 -9.20
CA PRO A 38 16.37 -15.19 -10.55
C PRO A 38 17.64 -16.06 -10.55
N PRO A 39 17.89 -16.84 -11.63
CA PRO A 39 19.12 -17.62 -11.77
C PRO A 39 20.37 -16.74 -11.70
N TYR A 40 21.44 -17.28 -11.12
CA TYR A 40 22.72 -16.57 -11.02
C TYR A 40 23.45 -16.50 -12.37
N PRO A 41 24.14 -15.38 -12.71
CA PRO A 41 24.20 -14.12 -11.97
C PRO A 41 23.03 -13.19 -12.29
N SER A 42 22.40 -12.64 -11.25
CA SER A 42 21.40 -11.57 -11.38
C SER A 42 21.74 -10.42 -10.43
N PRO A 43 21.64 -9.17 -10.91
CA PRO A 43 21.82 -8.00 -10.06
C PRO A 43 20.54 -7.59 -9.32
N ILE A 44 19.41 -8.26 -9.60
CA ILE A 44 18.12 -8.05 -8.93
C ILE A 44 17.86 -9.25 -8.03
N VAL A 45 17.65 -8.99 -6.74
CA VAL A 45 17.34 -10.02 -5.74
C VAL A 45 16.12 -9.63 -4.92
N PRO A 46 15.20 -10.57 -4.63
CA PRO A 46 14.14 -10.34 -3.67
C PRO A 46 14.69 -10.35 -2.24
N TYR A 47 14.12 -9.53 -1.38
CA TYR A 47 14.46 -9.44 0.04
C TYR A 47 13.22 -9.08 0.86
N ASP A 48 13.10 -9.67 2.05
CA ASP A 48 12.06 -9.30 3.01
C ASP A 48 12.43 -7.99 3.72
N THR A 49 11.47 -7.08 3.87
CA THR A 49 11.71 -5.79 4.55
C THR A 49 10.45 -5.30 5.25
N LYS A 50 10.66 -4.43 6.24
CA LYS A 50 9.62 -3.65 6.94
C LYS A 50 9.98 -2.17 7.01
N ALA A 51 11.07 -1.77 6.36
CA ALA A 51 11.66 -0.45 6.46
C ALA A 51 10.94 0.55 5.54
N PHE A 52 9.68 0.85 5.89
CA PHE A 52 8.87 1.85 5.21
C PHE A 52 8.40 2.90 6.21
N LEU A 53 8.31 4.14 5.75
CA LEU A 53 7.49 5.14 6.41
C LEU A 53 6.02 4.86 6.10
N MET A 54 5.20 4.87 7.13
CA MET A 54 3.74 4.76 7.08
C MET A 54 3.09 6.13 7.27
N PRO A 55 1.85 6.37 6.80
CA PRO A 55 1.17 7.66 6.98
C PRO A 55 1.02 8.13 8.45
N THR A 56 1.18 7.21 9.41
CA THR A 56 1.18 7.48 10.86
C THR A 56 2.52 7.99 11.38
N ASP A 57 3.60 7.85 10.61
CA ASP A 57 4.93 8.30 10.99
C ASP A 57 5.08 9.78 10.68
N LEU A 58 5.67 10.54 11.60
CA LEU A 58 5.86 11.99 11.44
C LEU A 58 6.69 12.35 10.20
N ASP A 59 7.66 11.51 9.85
CA ASP A 59 8.55 11.72 8.71
C ASP A 59 7.94 11.30 7.36
N TYR A 60 6.74 10.70 7.35
CA TYR A 60 6.13 10.23 6.11
C TYR A 60 6.00 11.32 5.06
N TRP A 61 5.61 12.52 5.50
CA TRP A 61 5.45 13.71 4.66
C TRP A 61 6.69 14.60 4.58
N ASN A 62 7.81 14.19 5.19
CA ASN A 62 9.03 14.97 5.24
C ASN A 62 9.83 14.84 3.92
N PRO A 63 9.94 15.91 3.11
CA PRO A 63 10.63 15.86 1.82
C PRO A 63 12.16 15.69 1.95
N PHE A 64 12.71 15.94 3.13
CA PHE A 64 14.14 15.82 3.41
C PHE A 64 14.55 14.41 3.85
N VAL A 65 13.59 13.52 4.10
CA VAL A 65 13.85 12.13 4.46
C VAL A 65 13.82 11.27 3.20
N SER A 66 14.92 10.57 2.93
CA SER A 66 15.03 9.66 1.80
C SER A 66 14.79 8.21 2.23
N ALA A 67 13.52 7.84 2.42
CA ALA A 67 13.09 6.49 2.77
C ALA A 67 11.84 6.08 1.97
N ASP A 68 11.66 4.78 1.72
CA ASP A 68 10.50 4.27 0.98
C ASP A 68 9.21 4.49 1.78
N ARG A 69 8.11 4.76 1.07
CA ARG A 69 6.78 4.98 1.67
C ARG A 69 5.86 3.84 1.33
N LEU A 70 5.06 3.44 2.30
CA LEU A 70 4.02 2.43 2.11
C LEU A 70 2.66 3.02 2.46
N THR A 71 1.71 2.95 1.54
CA THR A 71 0.31 3.17 1.83
C THR A 71 -0.44 1.85 1.69
N SER A 72 -0.85 1.28 2.81
CA SER A 72 -1.44 -0.06 2.87
C SER A 72 -2.44 -0.16 4.02
N PRO A 73 -3.54 -0.91 3.85
CA PRO A 73 -4.47 -1.19 4.95
C PRO A 73 -3.82 -2.06 6.04
N PHE A 74 -2.70 -2.72 5.74
CA PHE A 74 -2.02 -3.64 6.65
C PHE A 74 -0.79 -3.02 7.33
N GLY A 75 -0.43 -1.79 6.97
CA GLY A 75 0.81 -1.17 7.43
C GLY A 75 2.02 -2.05 7.12
N THR A 76 2.89 -2.25 8.10
CA THR A 76 4.01 -3.21 8.03
C THR A 76 3.73 -4.52 8.76
N SER A 77 2.48 -4.80 9.14
CA SER A 77 2.16 -6.01 9.94
C SER A 77 2.27 -7.31 9.14
N THR A 78 1.87 -7.30 7.87
CA THR A 78 1.93 -8.46 6.97
C THR A 78 3.24 -8.52 6.19
N ARG A 79 3.66 -9.71 5.73
CA ARG A 79 4.92 -9.92 5.01
C ARG A 79 5.05 -8.95 3.83
N ILE A 80 6.21 -8.33 3.67
CA ILE A 80 6.53 -7.48 2.51
C ILE A 80 7.85 -7.99 1.93
N VAL A 81 7.83 -8.25 0.63
CA VAL A 81 9.01 -8.68 -0.13
C VAL A 81 9.23 -7.67 -1.24
N CYS A 82 10.44 -7.13 -1.34
CA CYS A 82 10.80 -6.21 -2.41
C CYS A 82 11.92 -6.77 -3.26
N GLN A 83 12.02 -6.27 -4.49
CA GLN A 83 13.17 -6.45 -5.35
C GLN A 83 14.04 -5.20 -5.29
N GLY A 84 15.35 -5.41 -5.36
CA GLY A 84 16.30 -4.32 -5.34
C GLY A 84 17.42 -4.51 -6.35
N PHE A 85 17.89 -3.40 -6.91
CA PHE A 85 19.07 -3.33 -7.78
C PHE A 85 20.03 -2.30 -7.20
N HIS A 86 21.25 -2.72 -6.82
CA HIS A 86 22.29 -1.83 -6.27
C HIS A 86 21.79 -0.92 -5.12
N GLY A 87 20.94 -1.44 -4.23
CA GLY A 87 20.40 -0.69 -3.08
C GLY A 87 19.17 0.17 -3.38
N VAL A 88 18.64 0.10 -4.61
CA VAL A 88 17.39 0.79 -4.99
C VAL A 88 16.23 -0.20 -5.01
N THR A 89 15.16 0.11 -4.28
CA THR A 89 13.91 -0.66 -4.29
C THR A 89 13.14 -0.45 -5.59
N THR A 90 12.94 -1.53 -6.37
CA THR A 90 12.26 -1.46 -7.67
C THR A 90 10.78 -1.77 -7.56
N ASP A 91 10.45 -2.97 -7.10
CA ASP A 91 9.10 -3.51 -7.00
C ASP A 91 8.90 -4.12 -5.61
N CYS A 92 7.68 -4.12 -5.10
CA CYS A 92 7.35 -4.72 -3.82
C CYS A 92 6.03 -5.49 -3.90
N TRP A 93 5.91 -6.48 -3.03
CA TRP A 93 4.72 -7.29 -2.80
C TRP A 93 4.40 -7.27 -1.32
N GLN A 94 3.12 -7.22 -1.00
CA GLN A 94 2.65 -7.32 0.38
C GLN A 94 1.60 -8.41 0.52
N ALA A 95 1.70 -9.17 1.59
CA ALA A 95 0.70 -10.16 1.95
C ALA A 95 -0.60 -9.48 2.44
N ASP A 96 -1.75 -10.05 2.08
CA ASP A 96 -3.00 -9.79 2.78
C ASP A 96 -3.04 -10.50 4.15
N GLN A 97 -4.19 -10.42 4.84
CA GLN A 97 -4.40 -11.10 6.13
C GLN A 97 -4.33 -12.63 6.06
N ASN A 98 -4.54 -13.21 4.87
CA ASN A 98 -4.49 -14.65 4.63
C ASN A 98 -3.10 -15.11 4.18
N GLY A 99 -2.13 -14.20 4.03
CA GLY A 99 -0.78 -14.50 3.57
C GLY A 99 -0.61 -14.49 2.05
N ASN A 100 -1.65 -14.13 1.28
CA ASN A 100 -1.54 -14.10 -0.17
C ASN A 100 -0.81 -12.83 -0.61
N PRO A 101 0.18 -12.90 -1.51
CA PRO A 101 0.88 -11.72 -2.00
C PRO A 101 0.03 -10.91 -2.98
N HIS A 102 0.23 -9.61 -2.92
CA HIS A 102 -0.29 -8.63 -3.87
C HIS A 102 0.83 -7.68 -4.25
N LYS A 103 1.07 -7.52 -5.55
CA LYS A 103 2.08 -6.60 -6.07
C LYS A 103 1.63 -5.17 -5.74
N LEU A 104 2.51 -4.42 -5.09
CA LEU A 104 2.26 -3.03 -4.77
C LEU A 104 2.42 -2.17 -6.01
N VAL A 105 1.51 -1.20 -6.16
CA VAL A 105 1.60 -0.20 -7.21
C VAL A 105 2.65 0.82 -6.78
N LYS A 106 3.75 0.88 -7.54
CA LYS A 106 4.75 1.95 -7.37
C LYS A 106 4.24 3.18 -8.11
N LEU A 107 3.91 4.23 -7.37
CA LEU A 107 3.47 5.48 -7.97
C LEU A 107 4.63 6.19 -8.65
N ALA A 108 4.30 6.92 -9.72
CA ALA A 108 5.17 7.98 -10.20
C ALA A 108 5.42 8.94 -9.03
N TYR A 109 6.62 9.52 -8.98
CA TYR A 109 7.16 10.30 -7.86
C TYR A 109 6.38 11.60 -7.58
N ASP A 110 5.13 11.49 -7.13
CA ASP A 110 4.22 12.60 -6.84
C ASP A 110 4.29 13.01 -5.37
N PHE A 111 5.42 12.74 -4.72
CA PHE A 111 5.70 13.22 -3.38
C PHE A 111 6.34 14.61 -3.48
N PRO A 112 5.64 15.69 -3.07
CA PRO A 112 6.16 17.04 -3.22
C PRO A 112 7.46 17.19 -2.41
N GLY A 113 8.58 17.36 -3.11
CA GLY A 113 9.84 17.83 -2.52
C GLY A 113 10.93 16.79 -2.27
N SER A 114 10.81 15.53 -2.69
CA SER A 114 11.91 14.57 -2.52
C SER A 114 13.19 15.01 -3.27
N THR A 115 14.18 15.52 -2.53
CA THR A 115 15.56 15.67 -3.03
C THR A 115 16.17 14.31 -3.40
N GLY A 116 15.57 13.23 -2.89
CA GLY A 116 15.92 11.85 -3.19
C GLY A 116 15.65 11.45 -4.65
N SER A 117 14.85 12.20 -5.41
CA SER A 117 14.59 11.92 -6.83
C SER A 117 15.84 11.95 -7.71
N ASN A 118 16.89 12.65 -7.29
CA ASN A 118 18.19 12.70 -7.96
C ASN A 118 19.14 11.56 -7.54
N LEU A 119 18.74 10.70 -6.60
CA LEU A 119 19.53 9.53 -6.21
C LEU A 119 19.49 8.48 -7.33
N PRO A 120 20.52 7.61 -7.43
CA PRO A 120 20.53 6.52 -8.38
C PRO A 120 19.23 5.71 -8.37
N GLY A 121 18.72 5.34 -9.55
CA GLY A 121 17.48 4.58 -9.70
C GLY A 121 16.19 5.35 -9.32
N GLY A 122 16.27 6.68 -9.21
CA GLY A 122 15.14 7.55 -8.91
C GLY A 122 14.90 7.78 -7.42
N GLY A 123 15.68 7.14 -6.54
CA GLY A 123 15.56 7.29 -5.08
C GLY A 123 14.52 6.37 -4.41
N PRO A 124 13.98 6.77 -3.24
CA PRO A 124 12.99 6.01 -2.51
C PRO A 124 11.58 6.13 -3.09
N GLY A 125 10.90 5.00 -3.33
CA GLY A 125 9.58 4.93 -3.95
C GLY A 125 8.41 5.12 -2.98
N HIS A 126 7.24 5.34 -3.56
CA HIS A 126 5.96 5.25 -2.86
C HIS A 126 5.18 4.04 -3.40
N PHE A 127 4.98 3.06 -2.53
CA PHE A 127 4.31 1.81 -2.83
C PHE A 127 2.91 1.80 -2.21
N VAL A 128 1.90 1.49 -3.02
CA VAL A 128 0.49 1.49 -2.61
C VAL A 128 -0.09 0.10 -2.77
N TYR A 129 -0.78 -0.37 -1.74
CA TYR A 129 -1.52 -1.61 -1.81
C TYR A 129 -2.66 -1.49 -2.84
N PRO A 130 -2.82 -2.46 -3.77
CA PRO A 130 -3.79 -2.34 -4.86
C PRO A 130 -5.21 -2.18 -4.32
N GLY A 131 -5.95 -1.21 -4.88
CA GLY A 131 -7.32 -0.90 -4.46
C GLY A 131 -7.45 -0.15 -3.14
N PHE A 132 -6.37 0.18 -2.43
CA PHE A 132 -6.44 0.97 -1.20
C PHE A 132 -6.75 2.46 -1.47
N ILE A 133 -6.16 3.02 -2.53
CA ILE A 133 -6.49 4.36 -3.02
C ILE A 133 -7.40 4.21 -4.25
N PRO A 134 -8.61 4.80 -4.27
CA PRO A 134 -9.50 4.73 -5.42
C PRO A 134 -8.81 5.21 -6.71
N GLY A 135 -8.88 4.40 -7.76
CA GLY A 135 -8.28 4.70 -9.06
C GLY A 135 -6.80 4.29 -9.20
N ILE A 136 -6.21 3.65 -8.19
CA ILE A 136 -4.85 3.10 -8.24
C ILE A 136 -4.92 1.56 -8.20
N GLY A 137 -4.49 0.91 -9.28
CA GLY A 137 -4.51 -0.53 -9.47
C GLY A 137 -3.65 -0.98 -10.64
#